data_AF-A0A2S0RI73-F1
#
_entry.id   AF-A0A2S0RI73-F1
#
_cell.length_a   1.000
_cell.length_b   1.000
_cell.length_c   1.000
_cell.angle_alpha   90.00
_cell.angle_beta   90.00
_cell.angle_gamma   90.00
#
_symmetry.space_group_name_H-M   'P 1'
#
loop_
_entity.id
_entity.type
_entity.pdbx_description
1 polymer ?
#
loop_
_entity_poly.entity_id
_entity_poly.type
_entity_poly.pdbx_seq_one_letter_code
_entity_poly.pdbx_strand_id
1 'polypeptide(L)' 'MAKKTIFVDDDNNEMEVFVNQNGKLFIQVGQLKEEHYSGFITLDKTDVEELINMLTELKEEVED' A
#
# COMPACT_ATOMS: atom_id res chain seq x y z
N MET A 1 5.08 -2.81 18.76
CA MET A 1 4.67 -3.76 17.70
C MET A 1 4.66 -3.00 16.39
N ALA A 2 5.34 -3.49 15.36
CA ALA A 2 5.20 -2.92 14.02
C ALA A 2 3.76 -3.15 13.56
N LYS A 3 3.02 -2.08 13.22
CA LYS A 3 1.66 -2.17 12.72
C LYS A 3 1.75 -2.62 11.25
N LYS A 4 1.26 -3.83 10.94
CA LYS A 4 1.13 -4.36 9.58
C LYS A 4 -0.36 -4.50 9.26
N THR A 5 -0.76 -4.04 8.08
CA THR A 5 -2.10 -4.18 7.51
C THR A 5 -1.95 -4.83 6.13
N ILE A 6 -2.88 -5.70 5.78
CA ILE A 6 -2.90 -6.37 4.48
C ILE A 6 -4.26 -6.07 3.85
N PHE A 7 -4.25 -5.68 2.58
CA PHE A 7 -5.43 -5.52 1.74
C PHE A 7 -5.33 -6.50 0.58
N VAL A 8 -6.43 -7.15 0.22
CA VAL A 8 -6.51 -8.08 -0.92
C VAL A 8 -7.72 -7.66 -1.75
N ASP A 9 -7.53 -7.54 -3.07
CA ASP A 9 -8.62 -7.26 -4.00
C ASP A 9 -9.28 -8.52 -4.56
N ASP A 10 -10.32 -8.35 -5.38
CA ASP A 10 -11.07 -9.46 -5.97
C ASP A 10 -10.27 -10.24 -7.04
N ASP A 11 -9.19 -9.65 -7.56
CA ASP A 11 -8.30 -10.26 -8.55
C ASP A 11 -7.12 -11.02 -7.90
N ASN A 12 -7.13 -11.18 -6.57
CA ASN A 12 -6.08 -11.80 -5.78
C ASN A 12 -4.75 -11.03 -5.77
N ASN A 13 -4.76 -9.72 -6.02
CA ASN A 13 -3.63 -8.87 -5.72
C ASN A 13 -3.62 -8.56 -4.22
N GLU A 14 -2.42 -8.56 -3.63
CA GLU A 14 -2.21 -8.25 -2.22
C GLU A 14 -1.37 -6.98 -2.09
N MET A 15 -1.81 -6.09 -1.21
CA MET A 15 -1.06 -4.92 -0.76
C MET A 15 -0.73 -5.05 0.73
N GLU A 16 0.55 -5.20 1.03
CA GLU A 16 1.06 -5.17 2.40
C GLU A 16 1.51 -3.76 2.77
N VAL A 17 1.06 -3.27 3.93
CA VAL A 17 1.37 -1.93 4.44
C VAL A 17 1.89 -2.04 5.87
N PHE A 18 3.13 -1.60 6.11
CA PHE A 18 3.73 -1.64 7.46
C PHE A 18 4.73 -0.53 7.71
N VAL A 19 4.90 -0.14 8.97
CA VAL A 19 5.99 0.79 9.37
C VAL A 19 7.26 0.00 9.62
N ASN A 20 8.34 0.33 8.91
CA ASN A 20 9.63 -0.34 9.04
C ASN A 20 10.43 0.17 10.26
N GLN A 21 11.62 -0.41 10.48
CA GLN A 21 12.49 -0.04 11.62
C GLN A 21 13.01 1.40 11.57
N ASN A 22 12.97 2.04 10.40
CA ASN A 22 13.37 3.43 10.19
C ASN A 22 12.21 4.42 10.37
N GLY A 23 11.03 3.94 10.81
CA GLY A 23 9.84 4.78 11.00
C GLY A 23 9.19 5.23 9.70
N LYS A 24 9.54 4.62 8.55
CA LYS A 24 8.92 4.91 7.25
C LYS A 24 7.84 3.89 6.93
N LEU A 25 6.81 4.31 6.21
CA LEU A 25 5.77 3.43 5.71
C LEU A 25 6.33 2.64 4.52
N PHE A 26 6.25 1.33 4.57
CA PHE A 26 6.51 0.43 3.46
C PHE A 26 5.17 -0.03 2.89
N ILE A 27 5.04 0.06 1.58
CA ILE A 27 3.93 -0.51 0.83
C ILE A 27 4.51 -1.46 -0.22
N GLN A 28 4.03 -2.69 -0.24
CA GLN A 28 4.45 -3.74 -1.17
C GLN A 28 3.22 -4.31 -1.84
N VAL A 29 3.25 -4.43 -3.16
CA VAL A 29 2.15 -4.99 -3.96
C VAL A 29 2.62 -6.24 -4.69
N GLY A 30 1.84 -7.31 -4.60
CA GLY A 30 2.09 -8.58 -5.27
C GLY A 30 0.81 -9.33 -5.56
N GLN A 31 0.93 -10.58 -5.97
CA GLN A 31 -0.20 -11.47 -6.26
C GLN A 31 -0.19 -12.67 -5.33
N LEU A 32 -1.35 -13.03 -4.79
CA LEU A 32 -1.48 -14.23 -3.98
C LEU A 32 -1.13 -15.46 -4.82
N LYS A 33 -0.29 -16.33 -4.26
CA LYS A 33 0.21 -17.58 -4.88
C LYS A 33 1.24 -17.38 -5.98
N GLU A 34 1.66 -16.15 -6.28
CA GLU A 34 2.87 -15.89 -7.04
C GLU A 34 4.00 -15.48 -6.08
N GLU A 35 5.21 -16.02 -6.26
CA GLU A 35 6.35 -15.65 -5.41
C GLU A 35 6.96 -14.28 -5.77
N HIS A 36 6.40 -13.59 -6.76
CA HIS A 36 6.96 -12.36 -7.29
C HIS A 36 6.16 -11.14 -6.84
N TYR A 37 6.68 -10.45 -5.83
CA TYR A 37 6.27 -9.08 -5.55
C TYR A 37 6.90 -8.15 -6.59
N SER A 38 6.06 -7.31 -7.21
CA SER A 38 6.45 -6.40 -8.30
C SER A 38 7.33 -5.23 -7.86
N GLY A 39 7.51 -5.03 -6.54
CA GLY A 39 8.35 -3.98 -5.96
C GLY A 39 7.80 -3.48 -4.63
N PHE A 40 8.51 -2.55 -4.00
CA PHE A 40 8.05 -1.84 -2.81
C PHE A 40 8.33 -0.35 -2.92
N ILE A 41 7.52 0.45 -2.24
CA ILE A 41 7.74 1.87 -2.04
C ILE A 41 7.92 2.18 -0.56
N THR A 42 8.78 3.14 -0.26
CA THR A 42 9.03 3.64 1.08
C THR A 42 8.63 5.10 1.16
N LEU A 43 7.74 5.43 2.07
CA LEU A 43 7.15 6.76 2.22
C LEU A 43 7.49 7.32 3.60
N ASP A 44 7.89 8.59 3.66
CA ASP A 44 7.89 9.33 4.91
C ASP A 44 6.50 9.90 5.24
N LYS A 45 6.39 10.68 6.32
CA LYS A 45 5.08 11.20 6.75
C LYS A 45 4.45 12.14 5.72
N THR A 46 5.25 12.99 5.08
CA THR A 46 4.77 13.95 4.07
C THR A 46 4.27 13.19 2.84
N ASP A 47 5.06 12.21 2.39
CA ASP A 47 4.69 11.35 1.25
C ASP A 47 3.35 10.61 1.51
N VAL A 48 3.13 10.16 2.76
CA VAL A 48 1.87 9.50 3.15
C VAL A 48 0.68 10.46 3.11
N GLU A 49 0.86 11.70 3.57
CA GLU A 49 -0.19 12.72 3.51
C GLU A 49 -0.55 13.06 2.05
N GLU A 50 0.45 13.15 1.17
CA GLU A 50 0.23 13.32 -0.28
C GLU A 50 -0.49 12.13 -0.91
N LEU A 51 -0.10 10.89 -0.58
CA LEU A 51 -0.77 9.68 -1.07
C LEU A 51 -2.24 9.64 -0.65
N ILE A 52 -2.56 10.00 0.60
CA ILE A 52 -3.95 10.04 1.08
C ILE A 52 -4.78 11.05 0.29
N ASN A 53 -4.22 12.22 -0.01
CA ASN A 53 -4.92 13.24 -0.81
C ASN A 53 -5.19 12.73 -2.23
N MET A 54 -4.18 12.14 -2.89
CA MET A 54 -4.36 11.56 -4.23
C MET A 54 -5.43 10.47 -4.25
N LEU A 55 -5.42 9.55 -3.28
CA LEU A 55 -6.42 8.49 -3.18
C LEU A 55 -7.82 9.05 -2.92
N THR A 56 -7.93 10.12 -2.13
CA THR A 56 -9.22 10.79 -1.86
C THR A 56 -9.79 11.43 -3.12
N GLU A 57 -8.96 12.07 -3.93
CA GLU A 57 -9.37 12.66 -5.22
C GLU A 57 -9.78 11.58 -6.23
N LEU A 58 -8.95 10.54 -6.39
CA LEU A 58 -9.22 9.46 -7.35
C LEU A 58 -10.45 8.63 -6.99
N LYS A 59 -10.77 8.50 -5.69
CA LYS A 59 -11.96 7.78 -5.23
C LYS A 59 -13.25 8.30 -5.89
N GLU A 60 -13.36 9.60 -6.14
CA GLU A 60 -14.56 10.18 -6.75
C GLU A 60 -14.72 9.82 -8.23
N GLU A 61 -13.67 9.29 -8.87
CA GLU A 61 -13.65 8.88 -10.28
C GLU A 61 -13.77 7.35 -10.47
N VAL A 62 -13.65 6.55 -9.39
CA VAL A 62 -13.77 5.09 -9.45
C VAL A 62 -15.25 4.70 -9.52
N GLU A 63 -15.62 3.88 -10.51
CA GLU A 63 -16.97 3.34 -10.66
C GLU A 63 -17.24 2.20 -9.65
N ASP A 64 -18.51 2.05 -9.25
CA ASP A 64 -19.01 1.01 -8.33
C ASP A 64 -18.98 -0.41 -8.94
#